data_AF-A0A8H7YU46-F1
#
_entry.id   AF-A0A8H7YU46-F1
#
_cell.length_a   1.000
_cell.length_b   1.000
_cell.length_c   1.000
_cell.angle_alpha   90.00
_cell.angle_beta   90.00
_cell.angle_gamma   90.00
#
_symmetry.space_group_name_H-M   'P 1'
#
loop_
_entity.id
_entity.type
_entity.pdbx_description
1 polymer ?
#
loop_
_entity_poly.entity_id
_entity_poly.type
_entity_poly.pdbx_seq_one_letter_code
_entity_poly.pdbx_strand_id
1 'polypeptide(L)'
;MVVVQDEDYTVAIEKFENAGFTRSIPNRTPLLEVMEDHSNPQQMLEEINAGYKHLDCSCAVFDYPQGDPAEKGLQMYLFPNSFAHIPLEDILHSSNNIAYPATTKQFDIYKNLCYPLERALVESFVKAVIDEETESGHSAWGESLRCWVSMMTGYLEVNNDILDHCSDKQAVEWYSTNFGRILKAKFGPMDRRISKRLGSGKELPIDMTGNPI
;
A
#
# COMPACT_ATOMS: atom_id res chain seq x y z
N MET A 1 -3.05 -1.67 -8.71
CA MET A 1 -3.58 -0.34 -8.33
C MET A 1 -2.91 0.68 -9.24
N VAL A 2 -3.65 1.69 -9.70
CA VAL A 2 -3.12 2.83 -10.47
C VAL A 2 -3.56 4.09 -9.75
N VAL A 3 -2.64 5.04 -9.63
CA VAL A 3 -2.90 6.37 -9.07
C VAL A 3 -2.79 7.39 -10.19
N VAL A 4 -3.74 8.30 -10.28
CA VAL A 4 -3.76 9.41 -11.25
C VAL A 4 -3.93 10.73 -10.52
N GLN A 5 -3.66 11.83 -11.23
CA GLN A 5 -3.97 13.15 -10.72
C GLN A 5 -5.47 13.27 -10.46
N ASP A 6 -5.86 13.95 -9.38
CA ASP A 6 -7.26 14.23 -9.02
C ASP A 6 -8.02 14.82 -10.21
N GLU A 7 -7.41 15.75 -10.96
CA GLU A 7 -8.00 16.41 -12.13
C GLU A 7 -8.24 15.44 -13.29
N ASP A 8 -7.40 14.41 -13.40
CA ASP A 8 -7.47 13.41 -14.46
C ASP A 8 -8.36 12.20 -14.09
N TYR A 9 -8.86 12.13 -12.85
CA TYR A 9 -9.54 10.94 -12.33
C TYR A 9 -10.76 10.53 -13.16
N THR A 10 -11.65 11.48 -13.50
CA THR A 10 -12.82 11.20 -14.34
C THR A 10 -12.42 10.80 -15.76
N VAL A 11 -11.42 11.45 -16.34
CA VAL A 11 -10.92 11.13 -17.69
C VAL A 11 -10.27 9.74 -17.72
N ALA A 12 -9.57 9.37 -16.65
CA ALA A 12 -8.98 8.04 -16.51
C ALA A 12 -10.05 6.95 -16.45
N ILE A 13 -11.15 7.16 -15.70
CA ILE A 13 -12.32 6.25 -15.68
C ILE A 13 -12.85 6.02 -17.10
N GLU A 14 -13.11 7.09 -17.85
CA GLU A 14 -13.60 6.98 -19.22
C GLU A 14 -12.61 6.24 -20.14
N LYS A 15 -11.30 6.45 -19.95
CA LYS A 15 -10.27 5.73 -20.72
C LYS A 15 -10.27 4.23 -20.42
N PHE A 16 -10.46 3.82 -19.16
CA PHE A 16 -10.58 2.40 -18.81
C PHE A 16 -11.82 1.78 -19.45
N GLU A 17 -12.97 2.44 -19.36
CA GLU A 17 -14.22 1.95 -19.97
C GLU A 17 -14.08 1.82 -21.51
N ASN A 18 -13.49 2.82 -22.16
CA ASN A 18 -13.22 2.79 -23.60
C ASN A 18 -12.19 1.71 -24.00
N ALA A 19 -11.30 1.33 -23.09
CA ALA A 19 -10.35 0.23 -23.29
C ALA A 19 -10.97 -1.16 -23.03
N GLY A 20 -12.28 -1.23 -22.73
CA GLY A 20 -13.01 -2.48 -22.52
C GLY A 20 -13.00 -3.00 -21.08
N PHE A 21 -12.47 -2.22 -20.13
CA PHE A 21 -12.63 -2.53 -18.71
C PHE A 21 -14.07 -2.28 -18.29
N THR A 22 -14.62 -3.16 -17.46
CA THR A 22 -16.00 -3.03 -16.98
C THR A 22 -16.00 -2.56 -15.54
N ARG A 23 -16.68 -1.44 -15.26
CA ARG A 23 -16.81 -0.95 -13.89
C ARG A 23 -17.51 -1.99 -13.01
N SER A 24 -16.93 -2.28 -11.87
CA SER A 24 -17.39 -3.33 -10.96
C SER A 24 -17.32 -2.86 -9.51
N ILE A 25 -17.71 -3.76 -8.60
CA ILE A 25 -17.54 -3.59 -7.16
C ILE A 25 -16.36 -4.46 -6.69
N PRO A 26 -15.64 -4.06 -5.63
CA PRO A 26 -14.63 -4.90 -5.01
C PRO A 26 -15.11 -6.33 -4.76
N ASN A 27 -14.37 -7.31 -5.25
CA ASN A 27 -14.57 -8.71 -4.93
C ASN A 27 -13.62 -9.11 -3.80
N ARG A 28 -14.17 -9.17 -2.59
CA ARG A 28 -13.49 -9.65 -1.39
C ARG A 28 -14.10 -10.96 -0.87
N THR A 29 -14.77 -11.69 -1.74
CA THR A 29 -15.44 -12.94 -1.39
C THR A 29 -14.37 -13.95 -0.95
N PRO A 30 -14.42 -14.45 0.29
CA PRO A 30 -13.50 -15.51 0.72
C PRO A 30 -13.67 -16.77 -0.14
N LEU A 31 -12.68 -17.65 -0.10
CA LEU A 31 -12.80 -18.95 -0.76
C LEU A 31 -14.01 -19.72 -0.21
N LEU A 32 -14.69 -20.48 -1.09
CA LEU A 32 -15.91 -21.23 -0.72
C LEU A 32 -15.72 -22.11 0.51
N GLU A 33 -14.58 -22.78 0.61
CA GLU A 33 -14.22 -23.62 1.77
C GLU A 33 -14.24 -22.85 3.10
N VAL A 34 -13.82 -21.57 3.09
CA VAL A 34 -13.85 -20.70 4.28
C VAL A 34 -15.28 -20.25 4.59
N MET A 35 -16.10 -20.07 3.56
CA MET A 35 -17.49 -19.63 3.70
C MET A 35 -18.41 -20.75 4.18
N GLU A 36 -18.25 -21.98 3.69
CA GLU A 36 -19.11 -23.12 4.00
C GLU A 36 -19.07 -23.52 5.49
N ASP A 37 -17.91 -23.32 6.14
CA ASP A 37 -17.72 -23.59 7.56
C ASP A 37 -18.19 -22.44 8.49
N HIS A 38 -18.59 -21.29 7.92
CA HIS A 38 -19.00 -20.13 8.71
C HIS A 38 -20.50 -20.16 9.02
N SER A 39 -20.87 -19.92 10.27
CA SER A 39 -22.28 -19.94 10.73
C SER A 39 -23.15 -18.85 10.09
N ASN A 40 -22.54 -17.77 9.62
CA ASN A 40 -23.21 -16.70 8.89
C ASN A 40 -22.29 -16.07 7.83
N PRO A 41 -22.21 -16.65 6.61
CA PRO A 41 -21.27 -16.18 5.58
C PRO A 41 -21.59 -14.76 5.07
N GLN A 42 -22.88 -14.38 5.11
CA GLN A 42 -23.33 -13.05 4.69
C GLN A 42 -22.83 -11.96 5.63
N GLN A 43 -22.99 -12.15 6.94
CA GLN A 43 -22.47 -11.21 7.94
C GLN A 43 -20.95 -11.10 7.87
N MET A 44 -20.25 -12.22 7.67
CA MET A 44 -18.78 -12.19 7.47
C MET A 44 -18.39 -11.30 6.28
N LEU A 45 -19.09 -11.42 5.16
CA LEU A 45 -18.82 -10.58 3.98
C LEU A 45 -19.13 -9.09 4.24
N GLU A 46 -20.20 -8.80 4.98
CA GLU A 46 -20.55 -7.43 5.40
C GLU A 46 -19.48 -6.83 6.32
N GLU A 47 -18.97 -7.60 7.28
CA GLU A 47 -17.88 -7.19 8.18
C GLU A 47 -16.57 -6.94 7.42
N ILE A 48 -16.22 -7.83 6.48
CA ILE A 48 -15.06 -7.64 5.60
C ILE A 48 -15.20 -6.32 4.84
N ASN A 49 -16.33 -6.10 4.15
CA ASN A 49 -16.52 -4.89 3.34
C ASN A 49 -16.60 -3.62 4.19
N ALA A 50 -17.16 -3.70 5.41
CA ALA A 50 -17.18 -2.57 6.35
C ALA A 50 -15.75 -2.07 6.66
N GLY A 51 -14.78 -2.99 6.76
CA GLY A 51 -13.37 -2.66 6.99
C GLY A 51 -12.67 -1.94 5.83
N TYR A 52 -13.27 -1.85 4.65
CA TYR A 52 -12.73 -1.16 3.46
C TYR A 52 -13.65 -0.04 2.95
N LYS A 53 -14.67 0.36 3.73
CA LYS A 53 -15.68 1.32 3.27
C LYS A 53 -15.09 2.63 2.76
N HIS A 54 -14.12 3.20 3.47
CA HIS A 54 -13.49 4.47 3.07
C HIS A 54 -12.69 4.34 1.76
N LEU A 55 -11.97 3.23 1.60
CA LEU A 55 -11.29 2.86 0.35
C LEU A 55 -12.29 2.77 -0.81
N ASP A 56 -13.40 2.05 -0.61
CA ASP A 56 -14.40 1.78 -1.65
C ASP A 56 -15.14 3.04 -2.10
N CYS A 57 -15.33 4.00 -1.19
CA CYS A 57 -15.92 5.30 -1.52
C CYS A 57 -14.96 6.21 -2.28
N SER A 58 -13.65 5.96 -2.20
CA SER A 58 -12.61 6.86 -2.71
C SER A 58 -11.97 6.38 -4.02
N CYS A 59 -12.32 5.19 -4.50
CA CYS A 59 -11.72 4.60 -5.69
C CYS A 59 -12.75 4.05 -6.67
N ALA A 60 -12.30 3.81 -7.91
CA ALA A 60 -13.07 3.10 -8.92
C ALA A 60 -12.45 1.72 -9.13
N VAL A 61 -13.30 0.70 -9.21
CA VAL A 61 -12.90 -0.68 -9.43
C VAL A 61 -13.40 -1.14 -10.79
N PHE A 62 -12.53 -1.88 -11.49
CA PHE A 62 -12.81 -2.40 -12.81
C PHE A 62 -12.38 -3.85 -12.92
N ASP A 63 -13.21 -4.65 -13.58
CA ASP A 63 -12.83 -5.98 -14.03
C ASP A 63 -12.03 -5.88 -15.32
N TYR A 64 -11.01 -6.73 -15.45
CA TYR A 64 -10.22 -6.81 -16.67
C TYR A 64 -11.08 -7.23 -17.87
N PRO A 65 -10.78 -6.74 -19.10
CA PRO A 65 -11.47 -7.15 -20.31
C PRO A 65 -11.46 -8.68 -20.48
N GLN A 66 -12.56 -9.23 -21.00
CA GLN A 66 -12.66 -10.67 -21.26
C GLN A 66 -11.71 -11.05 -22.41
N GLY A 67 -10.60 -11.72 -22.11
CA GLY A 67 -9.64 -12.14 -23.12
C GLY A 67 -8.59 -13.11 -22.61
N ASP A 68 -7.96 -12.79 -21.48
CA ASP A 68 -6.94 -13.66 -20.87
C ASP A 68 -7.54 -14.45 -19.68
N PRO A 69 -7.53 -15.79 -19.72
CA PRO A 69 -7.90 -16.62 -18.58
C PRO A 69 -7.13 -16.31 -17.29
N ALA A 70 -5.89 -15.83 -17.37
CA ALA A 70 -5.07 -15.44 -16.22
C ALA A 70 -5.56 -14.15 -15.54
N GLU A 71 -6.25 -13.29 -16.28
CA GLU A 71 -6.83 -12.04 -15.78
C GLU A 71 -8.24 -12.24 -15.23
N LYS A 72 -8.81 -13.44 -15.38
CA LYS A 72 -10.15 -13.77 -14.91
C LYS A 72 -10.22 -13.66 -13.38
N GLY A 73 -11.03 -12.72 -12.91
CA GLY A 73 -11.23 -12.46 -11.48
C GLY A 73 -10.22 -11.48 -10.88
N LEU A 74 -9.27 -10.95 -11.67
CA LEU A 74 -8.45 -9.82 -11.25
C LEU A 74 -9.26 -8.52 -11.38
N GLN A 75 -9.01 -7.60 -10.45
CA GLN A 75 -9.62 -6.28 -10.45
C GLN A 75 -8.55 -5.19 -10.43
N MET A 76 -8.79 -4.16 -11.23
CA MET A 76 -8.00 -2.96 -11.29
C MET A 76 -8.65 -1.89 -10.42
N TYR A 77 -7.88 -1.32 -9.51
CA TYR A 77 -8.30 -0.22 -8.65
C TYR A 77 -7.62 1.07 -9.12
N LEU A 78 -8.43 2.09 -9.37
CA LEU A 78 -8.01 3.43 -9.77
C LEU A 78 -8.22 4.40 -8.60
N PHE A 79 -7.18 5.12 -8.22
CA PHE A 79 -7.19 6.07 -7.11
C PHE A 79 -6.86 7.49 -7.58
N PRO A 80 -7.52 8.51 -6.99
CA PRO A 80 -7.00 9.87 -7.03
C PRO A 80 -5.75 9.97 -6.14
N ASN A 81 -4.81 10.85 -6.49
CA ASN A 81 -3.56 10.99 -5.76
C ASN A 81 -3.73 11.67 -4.40
N SER A 82 -4.76 12.50 -4.20
CA SER A 82 -5.15 13.03 -2.89
C SER A 82 -5.39 11.93 -1.87
N PHE A 83 -6.13 10.88 -2.24
CA PHE A 83 -6.39 9.73 -1.37
C PHE A 83 -5.13 8.88 -1.15
N ALA A 84 -4.34 8.69 -2.20
CA ALA A 84 -3.14 7.86 -2.14
C ALA A 84 -1.92 8.57 -1.53
N HIS A 85 -1.95 9.88 -1.31
CA HIS A 85 -0.80 10.69 -0.87
C HIS A 85 0.45 10.54 -1.74
N ILE A 86 0.28 10.36 -3.06
CA ILE A 86 1.39 10.27 -4.01
C ILE A 86 1.60 11.65 -4.67
N PRO A 87 2.77 12.30 -4.54
CA PRO A 87 3.01 13.62 -5.12
C PRO A 87 3.28 13.52 -6.63
N LEU A 88 2.21 13.50 -7.43
CA LEU A 88 2.32 13.41 -8.91
C LEU A 88 2.59 14.76 -9.59
N GLU A 89 2.18 15.88 -8.97
CA GLU A 89 2.35 17.24 -9.52
C GLU A 89 3.84 17.60 -9.74
N ASP A 90 4.69 17.24 -8.78
CA ASP A 90 6.13 17.53 -8.84
C ASP A 90 6.84 16.80 -10.00
N ILE A 91 6.32 15.65 -10.43
CA ILE A 91 6.93 14.83 -11.48
C ILE A 91 6.76 15.51 -12.86
N LEU A 92 5.58 16.06 -13.13
CA LEU A 92 5.26 16.66 -14.43
C LEU A 92 5.92 18.03 -14.61
N HIS A 93 6.02 18.83 -13.55
CA HIS A 93 6.69 20.14 -13.58
C HIS A 93 8.23 20.04 -13.67
N SER A 94 8.83 18.96 -13.15
CA SER A 94 10.28 18.72 -13.22
C SER A 94 10.79 18.44 -14.64
N SER A 95 9.93 17.98 -15.56
CA SER A 95 10.32 17.71 -16.96
C SER A 95 10.78 18.96 -17.73
N ASN A 96 10.44 20.17 -17.27
CA ASN A 96 10.75 21.43 -17.95
C ASN A 96 11.82 22.30 -17.25
N ASN A 97 12.34 21.92 -16.07
CA ASN A 97 13.27 22.77 -15.33
C ASN A 97 14.68 22.18 -15.24
N ILE A 98 15.59 22.79 -15.98
CA ILE A 98 17.04 22.66 -15.80
C ILE A 98 17.37 23.23 -14.39
N ALA A 99 17.96 22.37 -13.56
CA ALA A 99 18.59 22.66 -12.27
C ALA A 99 17.65 22.85 -11.05
N TYR A 100 17.32 21.74 -10.39
CA TYR A 100 17.19 21.70 -8.92
C TYR A 100 18.23 20.72 -8.34
N PRO A 101 18.97 21.10 -7.29
CA PRO A 101 20.08 20.30 -6.79
C PRO A 101 19.56 19.12 -5.95
N ALA A 102 19.95 17.90 -6.34
CA ALA A 102 19.99 16.69 -5.50
C ALA A 102 18.80 16.44 -4.55
N THR A 103 17.57 16.67 -4.98
CA THR A 103 16.39 16.14 -4.29
C THR A 103 16.26 14.65 -4.62
N THR A 104 16.38 13.81 -3.59
CA THR A 104 16.24 12.34 -3.61
C THR A 104 15.23 11.89 -4.67
N LYS A 105 15.69 11.10 -5.64
CA LYS A 105 14.84 10.45 -6.64
C LYS A 105 13.66 9.78 -5.91
N GLN A 106 12.44 10.30 -6.10
CA GLN A 106 11.23 9.76 -5.47
C GLN A 106 10.53 8.72 -6.35
N PHE A 107 10.83 8.72 -7.65
CA PHE A 107 10.20 7.85 -8.63
C PHE A 107 11.22 7.29 -9.62
N ASP A 108 10.97 6.06 -10.03
CA ASP A 108 11.51 5.49 -11.26
C ASP A 108 10.49 5.67 -12.39
N ILE A 109 10.90 6.37 -13.45
CA ILE A 109 10.04 6.66 -14.60
C ILE A 109 10.36 5.67 -15.72
N TYR A 110 9.37 4.91 -16.14
CA TYR A 110 9.45 4.03 -17.30
C TYR A 110 8.36 4.40 -18.31
N LYS A 111 8.76 5.02 -19.43
CA LYS A 111 7.85 5.64 -20.40
C LYS A 111 6.93 6.66 -19.70
N ASN A 112 5.64 6.37 -19.62
CA ASN A 112 4.61 7.19 -18.97
C ASN A 112 4.18 6.65 -17.60
N LEU A 113 4.89 5.65 -17.05
CA LEU A 113 4.61 5.07 -15.75
C LEU A 113 5.61 5.58 -14.72
N CYS A 114 5.08 6.07 -13.60
CA CYS A 114 5.86 6.57 -12.47
C CYS A 114 5.76 5.56 -11.32
N TYR A 115 6.86 4.88 -11.01
CA TYR A 115 6.93 3.92 -9.92
C TYR A 115 7.51 4.60 -8.68
N PRO A 116 6.74 4.74 -7.58
CA PRO A 116 7.25 5.35 -6.37
C PRO A 116 8.38 4.51 -5.78
N LEU A 117 9.48 5.17 -5.43
CA LEU A 117 10.58 4.58 -4.68
C LEU A 117 10.21 4.46 -3.20
N GLU A 118 11.02 3.75 -2.43
CA GLU A 118 10.74 3.29 -1.07
C GLU A 118 10.26 4.43 -0.18
N ARG A 119 10.94 5.58 -0.24
CA ARG A 119 10.57 6.77 0.54
C ARG A 119 9.17 7.28 0.19
N ALA A 120 8.87 7.47 -1.09
CA ALA A 120 7.59 8.00 -1.54
C ALA A 120 6.45 7.02 -1.21
N LEU A 121 6.71 5.72 -1.34
CA LEU A 121 5.72 4.69 -1.04
C LEU A 121 5.45 4.56 0.47
N VAL A 122 6.49 4.59 1.31
CA VAL A 122 6.32 4.59 2.77
C VAL A 122 5.62 5.85 3.24
N GLU A 123 5.99 7.02 2.71
CA GLU A 123 5.31 8.28 3.05
C GLU A 123 3.82 8.25 2.68
N SER A 124 3.50 7.75 1.49
CA SER A 124 2.12 7.54 1.02
C SER A 124 1.32 6.64 1.95
N PHE A 125 1.84 5.46 2.29
CA PHE A 125 1.13 4.52 3.17
C PHE A 125 0.96 5.08 4.58
N VAL A 126 1.98 5.74 5.14
CA VAL A 126 1.89 6.34 6.48
C VAL A 126 0.81 7.43 6.52
N LYS A 127 0.77 8.33 5.55
CA LYS A 127 -0.26 9.37 5.48
C LYS A 127 -1.66 8.78 5.28
N ALA A 128 -1.79 7.81 4.38
CA ALA A 128 -3.06 7.11 4.16
C ALA A 128 -3.56 6.38 5.42
N VAL A 129 -2.66 5.80 6.24
CA VAL A 129 -3.05 5.20 7.53
C VAL A 129 -3.51 6.25 8.52
N ILE A 130 -2.82 7.39 8.61
CA ILE A 130 -3.18 8.47 9.52
C ILE A 130 -4.59 9.00 9.19
N ASP A 131 -4.87 9.20 7.90
CA ASP A 131 -6.20 9.62 7.44
C ASP A 131 -7.25 8.56 7.78
N GLU A 132 -6.96 7.29 7.52
CA GLU A 132 -7.86 6.19 7.83
C GLU A 132 -8.16 6.07 9.34
N GLU A 133 -7.14 6.26 10.18
CA GLU A 133 -7.29 6.29 11.64
C GLU A 133 -8.14 7.47 12.10
N THR A 134 -8.02 8.60 11.41
CA THR A 134 -8.78 9.82 11.72
C THR A 134 -10.25 9.69 11.31
N GLU A 135 -10.51 9.16 10.12
CA GLU A 135 -11.85 9.04 9.54
C GLU A 135 -12.64 7.85 10.10
N SER A 136 -11.99 6.69 10.25
CA SER A 136 -12.65 5.41 10.54
C SER A 136 -12.17 4.76 11.84
N GLY A 137 -11.14 5.30 12.49
CA GLY A 137 -10.55 4.69 13.69
C GLY A 137 -9.79 3.42 13.36
N HIS A 138 -10.42 2.25 13.54
CA HIS A 138 -9.82 0.96 13.22
C HIS A 138 -10.55 0.34 12.03
N SER A 139 -9.82 0.09 10.95
CA SER A 139 -10.36 -0.53 9.73
C SER A 139 -9.40 -1.56 9.14
N ALA A 140 -9.94 -2.51 8.39
CA ALA A 140 -9.14 -3.52 7.70
C ALA A 140 -8.21 -2.91 6.64
N TRP A 141 -8.62 -1.80 6.03
CA TRP A 141 -7.76 -1.03 5.12
C TRP A 141 -6.57 -0.41 5.85
N GLY A 142 -6.80 0.25 6.98
CA GLY A 142 -5.74 0.84 7.80
C GLY A 142 -4.75 -0.22 8.29
N GLU A 143 -5.24 -1.38 8.74
CA GLU A 143 -4.39 -2.51 9.13
C GLU A 143 -3.62 -3.10 7.94
N SER A 144 -4.22 -3.15 6.75
CA SER A 144 -3.53 -3.61 5.54
C SER A 144 -2.36 -2.71 5.19
N LEU A 145 -2.56 -1.38 5.24
CA LEU A 145 -1.49 -0.41 5.02
C LEU A 145 -0.39 -0.50 6.10
N ARG A 146 -0.75 -0.65 7.37
CA ARG A 146 0.19 -0.93 8.47
C ARG A 146 1.01 -2.19 8.22
N CYS A 147 0.37 -3.27 7.73
CA CYS A 147 1.05 -4.50 7.34
C CYS A 147 2.05 -4.27 6.21
N TRP A 148 1.71 -3.48 5.20
CA TRP A 148 2.64 -3.13 4.12
C TRP A 148 3.84 -2.36 4.64
N VAL A 149 3.65 -1.33 5.48
CA VAL A 149 4.76 -0.58 6.09
C VAL A 149 5.66 -1.51 6.92
N SER A 150 5.05 -2.37 7.74
CA SER A 150 5.77 -3.40 8.51
C SER A 150 6.62 -4.28 7.60
N MET A 151 6.06 -4.80 6.50
CA MET A 151 6.79 -5.62 5.55
C MET A 151 7.92 -4.86 4.85
N MET A 152 7.71 -3.59 4.50
CA MET A 152 8.77 -2.75 3.92
C MET A 152 9.94 -2.58 4.88
N THR A 153 9.67 -2.32 6.16
CA THR A 153 10.72 -2.17 7.20
C THR A 153 11.38 -3.48 7.61
N GLY A 154 10.61 -4.57 7.68
CA GLY A 154 11.06 -5.86 8.19
C GLY A 154 11.71 -6.75 7.14
N TYR A 155 11.12 -6.79 5.93
CA TYR A 155 11.51 -7.69 4.86
C TYR A 155 12.29 -7.00 3.74
N LEU A 156 11.87 -5.80 3.32
CA LEU A 156 12.53 -5.05 2.23
C LEU A 156 13.64 -4.12 2.73
N GLU A 157 13.96 -4.18 4.03
CA GLU A 157 15.02 -3.42 4.69
C GLU A 157 14.97 -1.92 4.49
N VAL A 158 13.77 -1.35 4.30
CA VAL A 158 13.62 0.10 4.26
C VAL A 158 14.12 0.68 5.59
N ASN A 159 15.01 1.66 5.48
CA ASN A 159 15.66 2.23 6.64
C ASN A 159 14.63 2.81 7.63
N ASN A 160 14.92 2.65 8.91
CA ASN A 160 14.02 3.10 9.98
C ASN A 160 13.98 4.64 10.13
N ASP A 161 14.75 5.36 9.32
CA ASP A 161 14.83 6.81 9.21
C ASP A 161 14.44 7.35 7.82
N ILE A 162 13.83 6.49 6.99
CA ILE A 162 13.44 6.84 5.61
C ILE A 162 12.56 8.10 5.53
N LEU A 163 11.78 8.37 6.58
CA LEU A 163 10.92 9.54 6.68
C LEU A 163 11.51 10.70 7.49
N ASP A 164 12.74 10.64 8.02
CA ASP A 164 13.31 11.72 8.87
C ASP A 164 13.33 13.09 8.17
N HIS A 165 13.37 13.10 6.83
CA HIS A 165 13.35 14.31 6.01
C HIS A 165 11.98 14.63 5.39
N CYS A 166 10.93 13.90 5.76
CA CYS A 166 9.56 14.21 5.35
C CYS A 166 9.14 15.56 5.95
N SER A 167 8.47 16.40 5.15
CA SER A 167 7.97 17.70 5.60
C SER A 167 6.78 17.57 6.55
N ASP A 168 6.04 16.46 6.44
CA ASP A 168 4.90 16.16 7.30
C ASP A 168 5.37 15.57 8.63
N LYS A 169 5.39 16.41 9.66
CA LYS A 169 5.81 16.03 11.01
C LYS A 169 4.94 14.94 11.64
N GLN A 170 3.65 14.89 11.29
CA GLN A 170 2.75 13.88 11.81
C GLN A 170 3.12 12.51 11.24
N ALA A 171 3.41 12.44 9.92
CA ALA A 171 3.92 11.23 9.29
C ALA A 171 5.26 10.78 9.88
N VAL A 172 6.19 11.71 10.15
CA VAL A 172 7.49 11.38 10.79
C VAL A 172 7.30 10.78 12.18
N GLU A 173 6.49 11.43 13.02
CA GLU A 173 6.24 10.98 14.40
C GLU A 173 5.54 9.63 14.41
N TRP A 174 4.50 9.47 13.59
CA TRP A 174 3.73 8.24 13.48
C TRP A 174 4.63 7.09 13.02
N TYR A 175 5.41 7.26 11.95
CA TYR A 175 6.31 6.22 11.46
C TYR A 175 7.39 5.89 12.48
N SER A 176 8.03 6.89 13.08
CA SER A 176 9.08 6.68 14.07
C SER A 176 8.59 5.88 15.28
N THR A 177 7.36 6.15 15.73
CA THR A 177 6.73 5.49 16.88
C THR A 177 6.31 4.05 16.57
N ASN A 178 5.78 3.79 15.38
CA ASN A 178 5.21 2.49 15.02
C ASN A 178 6.21 1.52 14.37
N PHE A 179 7.18 2.04 13.59
CA PHE A 179 8.09 1.24 12.76
C PHE A 179 9.54 1.74 12.73
N GLY A 180 9.79 2.98 13.17
CA GLY A 180 11.06 3.67 13.00
C GLY A 180 11.95 3.73 14.26
N ARG A 181 12.58 4.89 14.47
CA ARG A 181 13.61 5.08 15.50
C ARG A 181 13.08 4.98 16.93
N ILE A 182 11.92 5.55 17.24
CA ILE A 182 11.34 5.50 18.58
C ILE A 182 11.00 4.06 18.97
N LEU A 183 10.40 3.29 18.05
CA LEU A 183 10.14 1.87 18.27
C LEU A 183 11.44 1.10 18.57
N LYS A 184 12.45 1.27 17.71
CA LYS A 184 13.74 0.58 17.85
C LYS A 184 14.47 0.96 19.14
N ALA A 185 14.40 2.22 19.56
CA ALA A 185 14.99 2.65 20.83
C ALA A 185 14.29 2.02 22.04
N LYS A 186 12.98 1.79 21.96
CA LYS A 186 12.19 1.20 23.04
C LYS A 186 12.31 -0.32 23.13
N PHE A 187 12.32 -1.01 21.99
CA PHE A 187 12.23 -2.48 21.94
C PHE A 187 13.50 -3.18 21.44
N GLY A 188 14.52 -2.42 21.01
CA GLY A 188 15.73 -2.95 20.40
C GLY A 188 15.61 -3.10 18.88
N PRO A 189 16.66 -3.61 18.20
CA PRO A 189 16.61 -3.87 16.77
C PRO A 189 15.50 -4.86 16.43
N MET A 190 14.85 -4.66 15.29
CA MET A 190 13.85 -5.59 14.75
C MET A 190 14.48 -6.98 14.65
N ASP A 191 13.86 -7.99 15.27
CA ASP A 191 14.31 -9.36 15.11
C ASP A 191 13.97 -9.83 13.70
N ARG A 192 15.02 -10.04 12.89
CA ARG A 192 14.91 -10.50 11.51
C ARG A 192 15.09 -12.00 11.37
N ARG A 193 15.19 -12.77 12.47
CA ARG A 193 15.42 -14.21 12.40
C ARG A 193 14.19 -14.94 11.85
N ILE A 194 14.41 -15.89 10.94
CA ILE A 194 13.37 -16.82 10.53
C ILE A 194 13.32 -17.96 11.56
N SER A 195 12.36 -17.92 12.48
CA SER A 195 12.04 -19.09 13.31
C SER A 195 11.16 -20.06 12.51
N LYS A 196 11.62 -21.32 12.33
CA LYS A 196 10.72 -22.40 11.90
C LYS A 196 9.76 -22.73 13.07
N ARG A 197 8.52 -23.11 12.74
CA ARG A 197 7.45 -23.45 13.70
C ARG A 197 7.94 -24.35 14.86
N LEU A 198 7.33 -24.12 16.03
CA LEU A 198 7.48 -24.89 17.28
C LEU A 198 7.63 -26.40 17.01
N GLY A 199 8.75 -26.98 17.44
CA GLY A 199 9.03 -28.43 17.39
C GLY A 199 10.36 -28.81 16.73
N SER A 200 10.94 -27.91 15.93
CA SER A 200 12.30 -28.05 15.40
C SER A 200 13.17 -27.02 16.13
N GLY A 201 13.85 -27.41 17.22
CA GLY A 201 14.72 -26.54 18.03
C GLY A 201 15.99 -26.05 17.32
N LYS A 202 15.93 -25.83 16.00
CA LYS A 202 16.99 -25.27 15.18
C LYS A 202 16.49 -23.95 14.60
N GLU A 203 16.95 -22.85 15.19
CA GLU A 203 16.95 -21.56 14.51
C GLU A 203 17.69 -21.73 13.19
N LEU A 204 17.13 -21.19 12.10
CA LEU A 204 17.88 -21.12 10.86
C LEU A 204 19.06 -20.19 11.12
N PRO A 205 20.30 -20.52 10.72
CA PRO A 205 21.47 -19.65 10.90
C PRO A 205 21.46 -18.47 9.93
N ILE A 206 20.30 -18.17 9.35
CA ILE A 206 20.06 -17.14 8.35
C ILE A 206 18.83 -16.33 8.75
N ASP A 207 18.89 -15.02 8.55
CA ASP A 207 17.79 -14.11 8.78
C ASP A 207 16.78 -14.11 7.60
N MET A 208 15.75 -13.26 7.67
CA MET A 208 14.72 -13.08 6.64
C MET A 208 15.25 -12.70 5.26
N THR A 209 16.51 -12.26 5.18
CA THR A 209 17.18 -11.84 3.95
C THR A 209 18.07 -12.93 3.35
N GLY A 210 18.22 -14.05 4.06
CA GLY A 210 19.15 -15.11 3.69
C GLY A 210 20.59 -14.85 4.12
N ASN A 211 20.85 -13.80 4.91
CA ASN A 211 22.16 -13.49 5.45
C ASN A 211 22.43 -14.26 6.75
N PRO A 212 23.67 -14.67 7.05
CA PRO A 212 24.00 -15.34 8.30
C PRO A 212 23.71 -14.47 9.54
N ILE A 213 23.16 -15.09 10.59
CA ILE A 213 22.93 -14.47 11.92
C ILE A 213 24.21 -14.50 12.76
#